data_AF-A0A5J6Q119-F1
#
_entry.id   AF-A0A5J6Q119-F1
#
_cell.length_a   1.000
_cell.length_b   1.000
_cell.length_c   1.000
_cell.angle_alpha   90.00
_cell.angle_beta   90.00
_cell.angle_gamma   90.00
#
_symmetry.space_group_name_H-M   'P 1'
#
loop_
_entity.id
_entity.type
_entity.pdbx_description
1 polymer ?
#
loop_
_entity_poly.entity_id
_entity_poly.type
_entity_poly.pdbx_seq_one_letter_code
_entity_poly.pdbx_strand_id
1 'polypeptide(L)' 'MAFHDSSSAAPASSSVGLRGNGAAHSAPRRDALLGSLRLRYGQALERGDREAQLEIYREAVYLGVQPEELSRPAAA' A
#
# COMPACT_ATOMS: atom_id res chain seq x y z
N MET A 1 52.24 32.07 -14.19
CA MET A 1 51.01 32.25 -15.00
C MET A 1 50.84 30.98 -15.85
N ALA A 2 49.72 30.28 -15.96
CA ALA A 2 48.34 30.53 -15.59
C ALA A 2 47.64 29.19 -15.20
N PHE A 3 46.83 29.23 -14.15
CA PHE A 3 45.99 28.13 -13.70
C PHE A 3 44.69 28.12 -14.51
N HIS A 4 44.38 27.01 -15.16
CA HIS A 4 43.06 26.72 -15.70
C HIS A 4 42.44 25.64 -14.82
N ASP A 5 41.55 26.04 -13.91
CA ASP A 5 40.46 25.17 -13.47
C ASP A 5 39.27 26.07 -13.10
N SER A 6 38.36 26.21 -14.07
CA SER A 6 37.07 26.87 -13.88
C SER A 6 36.02 25.81 -13.56
N SER A 7 35.47 25.93 -12.36
CA SER A 7 34.02 25.96 -12.10
C SER A 7 33.15 24.95 -12.85
N SER A 8 32.57 23.96 -12.16
CA SER A 8 31.12 23.74 -12.22
C SER A 8 30.62 22.67 -11.25
N ALA A 9 29.47 22.97 -10.64
CA ALA A 9 28.44 22.05 -10.18
C ALA A 9 28.72 21.21 -8.92
N ALA A 10 28.45 21.83 -7.77
CA ALA A 10 27.87 21.09 -6.66
C ALA A 10 26.47 20.59 -7.07
N PRO A 11 26.15 19.29 -6.99
CA PRO A 11 24.77 18.85 -7.09
C PRO A 11 24.04 19.25 -5.81
N ALA A 12 23.21 20.29 -5.93
CA ALA A 12 22.08 20.50 -5.06
C ALA A 12 21.11 19.31 -5.14
N SER A 13 20.28 19.19 -4.10
CA SER A 13 19.19 18.22 -3.94
C SER A 13 19.59 16.89 -3.31
N SER A 14 19.99 16.93 -2.04
CA SER A 14 19.52 15.92 -1.10
C SER A 14 18.03 16.17 -0.82
N SER A 15 17.19 15.89 -1.82
CA SER A 15 15.77 15.62 -1.62
C SER A 15 15.70 14.33 -0.82
N VAL A 16 15.76 14.48 0.51
CA VAL A 16 15.48 13.40 1.44
C VAL A 16 14.02 13.00 1.19
N GLY A 17 13.86 12.01 0.32
CA GLY A 17 12.63 11.28 0.12
C GLY A 17 12.39 10.42 1.34
N LEU A 18 12.04 11.02 2.47
CA LEU A 18 11.34 10.30 3.55
C LEU A 18 9.87 10.16 3.14
N ARG A 19 9.64 9.40 2.07
CA ARG A 19 8.30 8.92 1.72
C ARG A 19 8.33 7.40 1.75
N GLY A 20 7.82 6.87 2.85
CA GLY A 20 7.28 5.52 2.96
C GLY A 20 8.28 4.40 2.76
N ASN A 21 9.00 4.00 3.82
CA ASN A 21 9.59 2.67 3.83
C ASN A 21 9.42 1.96 5.18
N GLY A 22 8.20 1.98 5.69
CA GLY A 22 7.71 0.99 6.67
C GLY A 22 6.98 -0.19 6.01
N ALA A 23 7.12 -0.38 4.69
CA ALA A 23 6.28 -1.31 3.91
C ALA A 23 7.01 -2.55 3.36
N ALA A 24 8.33 -2.70 3.61
CA ALA A 24 9.11 -3.80 3.02
C ALA A 24 9.31 -5.02 3.95
N HIS A 25 8.81 -5.01 5.19
CA HIS A 25 8.98 -6.11 6.17
C HIS A 25 7.72 -6.97 6.43
N SER A 26 6.63 -6.77 5.68
CA SER A 26 5.27 -7.20 6.09
C SER A 26 4.48 -8.04 5.08
N ALA A 27 5.11 -8.69 4.10
CA ALA A 27 4.39 -9.47 3.08
C ALA A 27 3.45 -10.58 3.66
N PRO A 28 3.92 -11.50 4.53
CA PRO A 28 3.05 -12.56 5.05
C PRO A 28 1.96 -12.06 6.00
N ARG A 29 2.21 -10.96 6.74
CA ARG A 29 1.18 -10.33 7.58
C ARG A 29 0.12 -9.64 6.75
N ARG A 30 0.51 -8.94 5.68
CA ARG A 30 -0.43 -8.29 4.76
C ARG A 30 -1.32 -9.33 4.09
N ASP A 31 -0.76 -10.46 3.65
CA ASP A 31 -1.53 -11.53 3.01
C ASP A 31 -2.53 -12.21 3.96
N ALA A 32 -2.12 -12.51 5.19
CA ALA A 32 -3.02 -13.08 6.19
C ALA A 32 -4.18 -12.12 6.53
N LEU A 33 -3.88 -10.83 6.62
CA LEU A 33 -4.85 -9.79 6.92
C LEU A 33 -5.81 -9.57 5.74
N LEU A 34 -5.30 -9.56 4.51
CA LEU A 34 -6.09 -9.52 3.29
C LEU A 34 -7.00 -10.74 3.15
N GLY A 35 -6.50 -11.94 3.46
CA GLY A 35 -7.30 -13.17 3.50
C GLY A 35 -8.47 -13.07 4.48
N SER A 36 -8.22 -12.50 5.67
CA SER A 36 -9.24 -12.30 6.69
C SER A 36 -10.29 -11.27 6.27
N LEU A 37 -9.88 -10.17 5.62
CA LEU A 37 -10.80 -9.17 5.07
C LEU A 37 -11.67 -9.76 3.94
N ARG A 38 -11.07 -10.53 3.03
CA ARG A 38 -11.79 -11.20 1.93
C ARG A 38 -12.86 -12.16 2.44
N LEU A 39 -12.52 -12.97 3.45
CA LEU A 39 -13.47 -13.91 4.05
C LEU A 39 -14.69 -13.17 4.64
N ARG A 40 -14.43 -12.11 5.43
CA ARG A 40 -15.50 -11.28 6.00
C ARG A 40 -16.32 -10.59 4.91
N TYR A 41 -15.68 -10.10 3.85
CA TYR A 41 -16.35 -9.44 2.73
C TYR A 41 -17.27 -10.40 1.96
N GLY A 42 -16.79 -11.62 1.70
CA GLY A 42 -17.59 -12.69 1.10
C GLY A 42 -18.84 -13.01 1.93
N GLN A 43 -18.68 -13.17 3.24
CA GLN A 43 -19.82 -13.40 4.14
C GLN A 43 -20.82 -12.23 4.15
N ALA A 44 -20.32 -10.99 4.10
CA ALA A 44 -21.17 -9.81 4.01
C ALA A 44 -21.91 -9.72 2.66
N LEU A 45 -21.30 -10.19 1.57
CA LEU A 45 -21.95 -10.32 0.26
C LEU A 45 -23.05 -11.40 0.27
N GLU A 46 -22.76 -12.58 0.79
CA GLU A 46 -23.72 -13.70 0.89
C GLU A 46 -24.95 -13.31 1.72
N ARG A 47 -24.75 -12.49 2.76
CA ARG A 47 -25.82 -11.97 3.62
C ARG A 47 -26.56 -10.76 3.05
N GLY A 48 -26.07 -10.14 1.98
CA GLY A 48 -26.60 -8.88 1.47
C GLY A 48 -26.41 -7.69 2.42
N ASP A 49 -25.47 -7.80 3.36
CA ASP A 49 -25.22 -6.79 4.40
C ASP A 49 -24.34 -5.67 3.85
N ARG A 50 -24.98 -4.57 3.44
CA ARG A 50 -24.28 -3.42 2.87
C ARG A 50 -23.48 -2.64 3.89
N GLU A 51 -23.89 -2.63 5.16
CA GLU A 51 -23.15 -1.92 6.21
C GLU A 51 -21.83 -2.64 6.50
N ALA A 52 -21.88 -3.97 6.65
CA ALA A 52 -20.68 -4.78 6.82
C ALA A 52 -19.71 -4.65 5.64
N GLN A 53 -20.23 -4.62 4.40
CA GLN A 53 -19.40 -4.40 3.21
C GLN A 53 -18.68 -3.04 3.26
N LEU A 54 -19.37 -1.96 3.65
CA LEU A 54 -18.79 -0.63 3.75
C LEU A 54 -17.77 -0.52 4.88
N GLU A 55 -18.00 -1.17 6.02
CA GLU A 55 -17.05 -1.20 7.14
C GLU A 55 -15.75 -1.89 6.73
N ILE A 56 -15.86 -3.06 6.10
CA ILE A 56 -14.71 -3.84 5.61
C ILE A 56 -13.95 -3.04 4.53
N TYR A 57 -14.66 -2.31 3.68
CA TYR A 57 -14.06 -1.44 2.69
C TYR A 57 -13.24 -0.31 3.32
N ARG A 58 -13.77 0.34 4.37
CA ARG A 58 -13.05 1.38 5.11
C ARG A 58 -11.81 0.82 5.80
N GLU A 59 -11.92 -0.37 6.39
CA GLU A 59 -10.79 -1.08 7.01
C GLU A 59 -9.70 -1.36 5.97
N ALA A 60 -10.05 -1.89 4.80
CA ALA A 60 -9.11 -2.15 3.71
C ALA A 60 -8.41 -0.87 3.22
N VAL A 61 -9.16 0.22 3.00
CA VAL A 61 -8.58 1.51 2.60
C VAL A 61 -7.62 2.05 3.64
N TYR A 62 -7.96 1.97 4.93
CA TYR A 62 -7.08 2.37 6.03
C TYR A 62 -5.76 1.60 6.03
N LEU A 63 -5.80 0.33 5.62
CA LEU A 63 -4.64 -0.56 5.54
C LEU A 63 -3.86 -0.44 4.23
N GLY A 64 -4.29 0.44 3.30
CA GLY A 64 -3.70 0.57 1.98
C GLY A 64 -3.91 -0.66 1.10
N VAL A 65 -5.00 -1.39 1.33
CA VAL A 65 -5.51 -2.46 0.48
C VAL A 65 -6.52 -1.84 -0.48
N GLN A 66 -6.34 -2.09 -1.77
CA GLN A 66 -7.28 -1.60 -2.75
C GLN A 66 -8.58 -2.43 -2.74
N PRO A 67 -9.73 -1.80 -3.00
CA PRO A 67 -11.02 -2.49 -3.09
C PRO A 67 -11.04 -3.66 -4.05
N GLU A 68 -10.35 -3.51 -5.20
CA GLU A 68 -10.28 -4.55 -6.22
C GLU A 68 -9.49 -5.77 -5.70
N GLU A 69 -8.63 -5.60 -4.70
CA GLU A 69 -7.94 -6.70 -4.04
C GLU A 69 -8.88 -7.51 -3.13
N LEU A 70 -9.99 -6.94 -2.64
CA LEU A 70 -10.99 -7.66 -1.84
C LEU A 70 -11.93 -8.51 -2.70
N SER A 71 -12.31 -8.00 -3.87
CA SER A 71 -13.20 -8.69 -4.82
C SER A 71 -12.47 -9.71 -5.67
N ARG A 72 -11.12 -9.66 -5.72
CA ARG A 72 -10.32 -10.66 -6.40
C ARG A 72 -10.42 -12.01 -5.67
N PRO A 73 -10.93 -13.07 -6.32
CA PRO A 73 -10.90 -14.40 -5.74
C PRO A 73 -9.43 -14.78 -5.50
N ALA A 74 -9.13 -15.38 -4.35
CA ALA A 74 -7.82 -15.97 -4.11
C ALA A 74 -7.58 -16.97 -5.25
N ALA A 75 -6.62 -16.68 -6.13
CA ALA A 75 -6.27 -17.58 -7.21
C ALA A 75 -5.89 -18.92 -6.56
N ALA A 76 -6.63 -19.96 -6.93
CA ALA A 76 -6.47 -21.32 -6.44
C ALA A 76 -5.09 -21.90 -6.78
#